data_AF-A0A0B8PMD3-F1
#
_entry.id   AF-A0A0B8PMD3-F1
#
_cell.length_a   1.000
_cell.length_b   1.000
_cell.length_c   1.000
_cell.angle_alpha   90.00
_cell.angle_beta   90.00
_cell.angle_gamma   90.00
#
_symmetry.space_group_name_H-M   'P 1'
#
loop_
_entity.id
_entity.type
_entity.pdbx_description
1 polymer ?
#
loop_
_entity_poly.entity_id
_entity_poly.type
_entity_poly.pdbx_seq_one_letter_code
_entity_poly.pdbx_strand_id
1 'polypeptide(L)'
;MASPGFYHVKIKEGDIDVQLTATERVGYHKYTFPEGAHKKVSLVLNQFNKQSVHSEYTVVDDHTVKVKQTIRSFGTGPQDTYFYVVFDHPFKDKAEFYKLHPWNDDQGSLVLDFGATADAVNDNVINAKVGISYASEEGAEANFEADGQRSFDDALTYVKGEWNKKLNEIKVEGGSKDELVTFYTALYHTNVAPHIFQDADGEYRTMRRGDFAEVKHGDLHSPVFSVYSLWDTFRALHPLKTIIEPKHAVDLAKDLIRKYQEGGILPKWELHGDYTGVMVAYPAVAVIADAITKFPNSFSDAEKQAALEAAIRSSVYKPYSSLDANDSGWNSGTYNKVHNPHIKFVDGSQLADGSPTQVVCDPMQSAQESECGYVPAVGKAQGQTESVSFGLEMANFDHAIVNLAKAVNNKDVEQTYQKRSQYWHKYWNASNPDNPDENWKEKYNMSGFMRPVWSDGSWSTSSDGVFHPYKTVHQTGDYTEGTAWQWTWFVPQDVEGLRQIWEEMQSF
;
A
#
# COMPACT_ATOMS: atom_id res chain seq x y z
N MET A 1 23.35 -2.70 17.84
CA MET A 1 23.83 -3.27 16.57
C MET A 1 22.63 -3.72 15.74
N ALA A 2 22.69 -3.64 14.42
CA ALA A 2 21.62 -4.14 13.55
C ALA A 2 22.21 -4.87 12.32
N SER A 3 21.53 -5.91 11.88
CA SER A 3 21.80 -6.66 10.65
C SER A 3 20.48 -7.30 10.16
N PRO A 4 20.38 -7.81 8.91
CA PRO A 4 19.17 -8.45 8.43
C PRO A 4 18.65 -9.53 9.40
N GLY A 5 17.42 -9.33 9.89
CA GLY A 5 16.75 -10.21 10.85
C GLY A 5 17.24 -10.14 12.29
N PHE A 6 18.10 -9.17 12.68
CA PHE A 6 18.60 -9.04 14.04
C PHE A 6 18.73 -7.58 14.47
N TYR A 7 18.25 -7.30 15.67
CA TYR A 7 18.45 -6.02 16.33
C TYR A 7 18.95 -6.22 17.75
N HIS A 8 19.88 -5.38 18.18
CA HIS A 8 20.46 -5.38 19.50
C HIS A 8 20.61 -3.97 20.04
N VAL A 9 20.14 -3.74 21.26
CA VAL A 9 20.28 -2.46 21.95
C VAL A 9 20.49 -2.70 23.44
N LYS A 10 21.26 -1.82 24.08
CA LYS A 10 21.35 -1.76 25.53
C LYS A 10 20.50 -0.62 26.04
N ILE A 11 19.48 -0.93 26.84
CA ILE A 11 18.68 0.08 27.55
C ILE A 11 19.54 0.59 28.71
N LYS A 12 19.86 1.89 28.69
CA LYS A 12 20.76 2.49 29.69
C LYS A 12 20.12 2.46 31.08
N GLU A 13 18.84 2.82 31.14
CA GLU A 13 18.03 2.73 32.33
C GLU A 13 17.83 1.25 32.71
N GLY A 14 18.38 0.83 33.84
CA GLY A 14 18.32 -0.56 34.31
C GLY A 14 19.37 -1.50 33.71
N ASP A 15 20.26 -1.00 32.85
CA ASP A 15 21.39 -1.74 32.28
C ASP A 15 20.98 -3.08 31.58
N ILE A 16 19.86 -3.07 30.85
CA ILE A 16 19.26 -4.26 30.24
C ILE A 16 19.76 -4.43 28.81
N ASP A 17 20.30 -5.60 28.48
CA ASP A 17 20.66 -5.96 27.11
C ASP A 17 19.44 -6.58 26.40
N VAL A 18 19.10 -6.08 25.22
CA VAL A 18 17.93 -6.50 24.45
C VAL A 18 18.35 -6.95 23.07
N GLN A 19 18.03 -8.19 22.74
CA GLN A 19 18.24 -8.78 21.42
C GLN A 19 16.89 -9.22 20.83
N LEU A 20 16.68 -8.93 19.55
CA LEU A 20 15.44 -9.22 18.82
C LEU A 20 15.75 -9.95 17.49
N THR A 21 14.94 -10.94 17.15
CA THR A 21 14.89 -11.60 15.83
C THR A 21 13.44 -11.97 15.52
N ALA A 22 13.11 -12.31 14.28
CA ALA A 22 11.75 -12.70 13.91
C ALA A 22 11.76 -13.75 12.79
N THR A 23 10.97 -14.81 12.95
CA THR A 23 10.58 -15.68 11.83
C THR A 23 9.42 -15.03 11.07
N GLU A 24 8.78 -15.75 10.16
CA GLU A 24 7.73 -15.20 9.30
C GLU A 24 6.53 -14.64 10.10
N ARG A 25 6.17 -15.28 11.23
CA ARG A 25 5.00 -14.89 12.06
C ARG A 25 5.25 -14.88 13.57
N VAL A 26 6.49 -15.10 14.01
CA VAL A 26 6.84 -15.10 15.45
C VAL A 26 8.02 -14.17 15.72
N GLY A 27 7.82 -13.22 16.62
CA GLY A 27 8.88 -12.38 17.18
C GLY A 27 9.58 -13.06 18.35
N TYR A 28 10.90 -12.98 18.42
CA TYR A 28 11.71 -13.53 19.51
C TYR A 28 12.47 -12.40 20.19
N HIS A 29 12.36 -12.35 21.50
CA HIS A 29 12.94 -11.34 22.36
C HIS A 29 13.83 -12.04 23.38
N LYS A 30 15.02 -11.50 23.61
CA LYS A 30 15.94 -11.95 24.64
C LYS A 30 16.36 -10.73 25.48
N TYR A 31 15.92 -10.71 26.73
CA TYR A 31 16.20 -9.66 27.69
C TYR A 31 17.20 -10.18 28.71
N THR A 32 18.40 -9.61 28.74
CA THR A 32 19.41 -9.93 29.76
C THR A 32 19.48 -8.81 30.78
N PHE A 33 19.06 -9.11 31.99
CA PHE A 33 19.07 -8.18 33.12
C PHE A 33 20.42 -8.24 33.85
N PRO A 34 20.78 -7.18 34.61
CA PRO A 34 21.90 -7.24 35.54
C PRO A 34 21.71 -8.35 36.57
N GLU A 35 22.82 -8.94 37.01
CA GLU A 35 22.80 -9.93 38.08
C GLU A 35 22.19 -9.33 39.36
N GLY A 36 21.29 -10.07 40.01
CA GLY A 36 20.59 -9.61 41.21
C GLY A 36 19.44 -8.62 40.96
N ALA A 37 19.18 -8.20 39.71
CA ALA A 37 18.07 -7.30 39.40
C ALA A 37 16.70 -8.00 39.54
N HIS A 38 15.68 -7.22 39.91
CA HIS A 38 14.30 -7.64 39.74
C HIS A 38 13.91 -7.54 38.26
N LYS A 39 13.49 -8.66 37.69
CA LYS A 39 13.19 -8.81 36.26
C LYS A 39 11.72 -8.50 36.03
N LYS A 40 11.42 -7.39 35.36
CA LYS A 40 10.06 -7.00 34.99
C LYS A 40 9.94 -6.82 33.49
N VAL A 41 8.90 -7.38 32.89
CA VAL A 41 8.55 -7.17 31.48
C VAL A 41 7.18 -6.52 31.42
N SER A 42 7.07 -5.42 30.69
CA SER A 42 5.82 -4.68 30.52
C SER A 42 5.26 -4.90 29.12
N LEU A 43 4.05 -5.46 29.03
CA LEU A 43 3.28 -5.49 27.79
C LEU A 43 2.44 -4.21 27.73
N VAL A 44 2.85 -3.28 26.87
CA VAL A 44 2.20 -1.97 26.72
C VAL A 44 1.05 -2.10 25.73
N LEU A 45 -0.19 -2.00 26.20
CA LEU A 45 -1.37 -2.33 25.40
C LEU A 45 -1.96 -1.13 24.63
N ASN A 46 -1.42 0.08 24.75
CA ASN A 46 -2.11 1.27 24.28
C ASN A 46 -1.24 2.40 23.67
N GLN A 47 0.07 2.22 23.51
CA GLN A 47 0.97 3.31 23.09
C GLN A 47 1.13 3.49 21.57
N PHE A 48 0.37 2.81 20.73
CA PHE A 48 0.48 3.01 19.28
C PHE A 48 -0.10 4.36 18.86
N ASN A 49 0.72 5.41 18.78
CA ASN A 49 0.39 6.75 18.23
C ASN A 49 -0.95 7.37 18.68
N LYS A 50 -1.44 7.06 19.90
CA LYS A 50 -2.79 7.44 20.40
C LYS A 50 -3.95 6.91 19.54
N GLN A 51 -3.72 5.85 18.78
CA GLN A 51 -4.66 5.20 17.88
C GLN A 51 -5.23 3.88 18.44
N SER A 52 -4.77 3.41 19.60
CA SER A 52 -5.41 2.30 20.31
C SER A 52 -6.83 2.70 20.72
N VAL A 53 -7.80 1.89 20.32
CA VAL A 53 -9.23 2.05 20.65
C VAL A 53 -9.56 1.23 21.89
N HIS A 54 -9.15 -0.03 21.88
CA HIS A 54 -9.44 -0.98 22.96
C HIS A 54 -8.37 -2.08 23.00
N SER A 55 -8.15 -2.67 24.17
CA SER A 55 -7.26 -3.80 24.32
C SER A 55 -7.74 -4.73 25.42
N GLU A 56 -7.68 -6.02 25.14
CA GLU A 56 -8.08 -7.09 26.03
C GLU A 56 -6.88 -8.04 26.22
N TYR A 57 -6.77 -8.65 27.39
CA TYR A 57 -5.76 -9.67 27.63
C TYR A 57 -6.30 -10.79 28.51
N THR A 58 -5.75 -11.99 28.30
CA THR A 58 -6.02 -13.17 29.11
C THR A 58 -4.70 -13.79 29.53
N VAL A 59 -4.47 -13.92 30.84
CA VAL A 59 -3.36 -14.72 31.37
C VAL A 59 -3.79 -16.17 31.39
N VAL A 60 -3.16 -17.01 30.56
CA VAL A 60 -3.52 -18.42 30.38
C VAL A 60 -2.93 -19.28 31.49
N ASP A 61 -1.65 -19.09 31.77
CA ASP A 61 -0.87 -19.74 32.82
C ASP A 61 0.27 -18.80 33.27
N ASP A 62 1.26 -19.31 34.02
CA ASP A 62 2.40 -18.53 34.51
C ASP A 62 3.50 -18.25 33.46
N HIS A 63 3.31 -18.67 32.20
CA HIS A 63 4.21 -18.39 31.07
C HIS A 63 3.52 -17.66 29.91
N THR A 64 2.18 -17.69 29.86
CA THR A 64 1.45 -17.40 28.61
C THR A 64 0.39 -16.32 28.79
N VAL A 65 0.38 -15.36 27.87
CA VAL A 65 -0.61 -14.28 27.79
C VAL A 65 -1.15 -14.16 26.37
N LYS A 66 -2.48 -14.15 26.23
CA LYS A 66 -3.18 -13.77 24.99
C LYS A 66 -3.53 -12.29 25.04
N VAL A 67 -3.37 -11.59 23.93
CA VAL A 67 -3.72 -10.16 23.81
C VAL A 67 -4.51 -9.93 22.55
N LYS A 68 -5.60 -9.18 22.64
CA LYS A 68 -6.29 -8.57 21.52
C LYS A 68 -6.11 -7.06 21.59
N GLN A 69 -5.69 -6.45 20.50
CA GLN A 69 -5.58 -5.00 20.38
C GLN A 69 -6.39 -4.50 19.20
N THR A 70 -7.34 -3.60 19.46
CA THR A 70 -8.10 -2.90 18.44
C THR A 70 -7.48 -1.51 18.22
N ILE A 71 -6.96 -1.26 17.01
CA ILE A 71 -6.40 0.04 16.64
C ILE A 71 -7.27 0.72 15.58
N ARG A 72 -7.44 2.03 15.70
CA ARG A 72 -7.93 2.88 14.61
C ARG A 72 -6.71 3.44 13.88
N SER A 73 -6.24 2.70 12.89
CA SER A 73 -5.03 3.01 12.14
C SER A 73 -5.30 3.95 10.97
N PHE A 74 -4.34 4.01 10.04
CA PHE A 74 -4.40 4.71 8.76
C PHE A 74 -5.48 4.17 7.79
N GLY A 75 -6.06 2.99 8.07
CA GLY A 75 -7.18 2.42 7.32
C GLY A 75 -8.53 3.12 7.54
N THR A 76 -9.58 2.61 6.89
CA THR A 76 -10.90 3.25 6.98
C THR A 76 -11.67 2.93 8.27
N GLY A 77 -11.34 1.82 8.94
CA GLY A 77 -11.99 1.39 10.18
C GLY A 77 -11.04 0.85 11.24
N PRO A 78 -11.55 0.58 12.47
CA PRO A 78 -10.77 -0.07 13.50
C PRO A 78 -10.43 -1.52 13.10
N GLN A 79 -9.22 -1.96 13.40
CA GLN A 79 -8.70 -3.28 13.06
C GLN A 79 -8.20 -3.99 14.32
N ASP A 80 -8.56 -5.26 14.45
CA ASP A 80 -8.06 -6.11 15.53
C ASP A 80 -6.72 -6.75 15.14
N THR A 81 -5.84 -6.91 16.11
CA THR A 81 -4.59 -7.67 16.01
C THR A 81 -4.45 -8.50 17.27
N TYR A 82 -4.07 -9.76 17.11
CA TYR A 82 -4.03 -10.76 18.16
C TYR A 82 -2.60 -11.20 18.39
N PHE A 83 -2.22 -11.39 19.65
CA PHE A 83 -0.90 -11.81 20.05
C PHE A 83 -0.97 -13.00 21.02
N TYR A 84 -0.12 -14.00 20.80
CA TYR A 84 0.11 -15.12 21.69
C TYR A 84 1.54 -15.03 22.24
N VAL A 85 1.67 -14.62 23.49
CA VAL A 85 2.97 -14.30 24.13
C VAL A 85 3.34 -15.41 25.09
N VAL A 86 4.49 -16.04 24.89
CA VAL A 86 5.03 -17.10 25.74
C VAL A 86 6.42 -16.72 26.26
N PHE A 87 6.61 -16.84 27.56
CA PHE A 87 7.89 -16.67 28.23
C PHE A 87 8.55 -18.03 28.51
N ASP A 88 9.87 -18.06 28.62
CA ASP A 88 10.62 -19.27 28.97
C ASP A 88 10.80 -19.49 30.48
N HIS A 89 10.42 -18.50 31.28
CA HIS A 89 10.41 -18.56 32.74
C HIS A 89 9.02 -18.21 33.26
N PRO A 90 8.59 -18.80 34.40
CA PRO A 90 7.34 -18.43 35.00
C PRO A 90 7.43 -17.04 35.63
N PHE A 91 6.44 -16.17 35.40
CA PHE A 91 6.29 -14.97 36.22
C PHE A 91 5.72 -15.34 37.60
N LYS A 92 6.27 -14.74 38.66
CA LYS A 92 6.02 -15.15 40.06
C LYS A 92 4.85 -14.44 40.71
N ASP A 93 4.68 -13.16 40.39
CA ASP A 93 3.56 -12.36 40.87
C ASP A 93 2.58 -12.08 39.74
N LYS A 94 1.30 -11.92 40.12
CA LYS A 94 0.24 -11.61 39.18
C LYS A 94 0.56 -10.32 38.45
N ALA A 95 0.24 -10.34 37.17
CA ALA A 95 0.40 -9.22 36.28
C ALA A 95 -0.31 -7.96 36.82
N GLU A 96 0.46 -6.94 37.20
CA GLU A 96 -0.10 -5.67 37.67
C GLU A 96 -0.56 -4.85 36.47
N PHE A 97 -1.85 -4.54 36.40
CA PHE A 97 -2.41 -3.67 35.37
C PHE A 97 -2.37 -2.23 35.86
N TYR A 98 -1.49 -1.42 35.26
CA TYR A 98 -1.40 0.00 35.55
C TYR A 98 -2.31 0.80 34.61
N LYS A 99 -3.42 1.35 35.13
CA LYS A 99 -4.26 2.30 34.39
C LYS A 99 -3.55 3.65 34.21
N LEU A 100 -3.31 4.07 32.98
CA LEU A 100 -2.78 5.38 32.58
C LEU A 100 -3.95 6.37 32.40
N HIS A 101 -4.22 7.22 33.39
CA HIS A 101 -5.08 8.43 33.38
C HIS A 101 -6.54 8.33 32.80
N PRO A 102 -7.57 8.87 33.49
CA PRO A 102 -9.00 8.66 33.18
C PRO A 102 -9.58 9.37 31.94
N TRP A 103 -8.78 9.81 30.97
CA TRP A 103 -9.30 10.46 29.76
C TRP A 103 -9.47 9.49 28.57
N ASN A 104 -9.16 8.20 28.75
CA ASN A 104 -9.45 7.11 27.81
C ASN A 104 -9.53 5.81 28.64
N ASP A 105 -10.71 5.19 28.72
CA ASP A 105 -11.07 4.24 29.79
C ASP A 105 -10.29 2.90 29.85
N ASP A 106 -9.42 2.57 28.88
CA ASP A 106 -8.62 1.32 28.88
C ASP A 106 -7.12 1.55 28.54
N GLN A 107 -6.54 2.62 29.05
CA GLN A 107 -5.12 2.85 28.88
C GLN A 107 -4.33 2.11 29.96
N GLY A 108 -3.50 1.11 29.60
CA GLY A 108 -2.66 0.47 30.61
C GLY A 108 -1.59 -0.48 30.09
N SER A 109 -0.70 -0.87 31.01
CA SER A 109 0.34 -1.86 30.77
C SER A 109 0.17 -3.03 31.71
N LEU A 110 0.39 -4.23 31.19
CA LEU A 110 0.45 -5.46 31.96
C LEU A 110 1.90 -5.71 32.36
N VAL A 111 2.22 -5.56 33.65
CA VAL A 111 3.60 -5.74 34.15
C VAL A 111 3.75 -7.13 34.77
N LEU A 112 4.61 -7.95 34.17
CA LEU A 112 4.94 -9.30 34.61
C LEU A 112 6.24 -9.27 35.41
N ASP A 113 6.21 -9.78 36.65
CA ASP A 113 7.36 -9.84 37.56
C ASP A 113 7.90 -11.27 37.64
N PHE A 114 9.15 -11.47 37.23
CA PHE A 114 9.85 -12.76 37.26
C PHE A 114 10.72 -12.91 38.52
N GLY A 115 10.63 -11.97 39.45
CA GLY A 115 11.38 -11.91 40.70
C GLY A 115 12.83 -11.47 40.53
N ALA A 116 13.56 -11.47 41.63
CA ALA A 116 15.03 -11.41 41.61
C ALA A 116 15.61 -12.77 41.21
N THR A 117 16.80 -12.77 40.61
CA THR A 117 17.55 -14.00 40.35
C THR A 117 17.77 -14.79 41.64
N ALA A 118 17.42 -16.07 41.64
CA ALA A 118 18.02 -17.03 42.57
C ALA A 118 19.43 -17.38 42.05
N ASP A 119 20.29 -17.97 42.89
CA ASP A 119 21.70 -18.33 42.57
C ASP A 119 21.87 -19.39 41.43
N ALA A 120 20.89 -19.52 40.52
CA ALA A 120 20.90 -20.40 39.37
C ALA A 120 21.56 -19.71 38.15
N VAL A 121 22.41 -20.45 37.44
CA VAL A 121 23.07 -20.01 36.21
C VAL A 121 22.03 -19.65 35.14
N ASN A 122 22.17 -18.46 34.52
CA ASN A 122 21.31 -17.91 33.47
C ASN A 122 19.88 -17.48 33.87
N ASP A 123 19.55 -17.42 35.16
CA ASP A 123 18.25 -16.90 35.61
C ASP A 123 18.09 -15.38 35.34
N ASN A 124 19.13 -14.67 34.91
CA ASN A 124 19.06 -13.25 34.54
C ASN A 124 18.58 -12.99 33.10
N VAL A 125 18.31 -14.03 32.31
CA VAL A 125 17.83 -13.91 30.93
C VAL A 125 16.36 -14.33 30.87
N ILE A 126 15.50 -13.44 30.37
CA ILE A 126 14.09 -13.74 30.06
C ILE A 126 13.93 -13.72 28.55
N ASN A 127 13.52 -14.85 27.97
CA ASN A 127 13.13 -14.90 26.56
C ASN A 127 11.61 -14.80 26.45
N ALA A 128 11.14 -14.00 25.49
CA ALA A 128 9.74 -13.93 25.12
C ALA A 128 9.58 -14.26 23.64
N LYS A 129 8.51 -14.95 23.31
CA LYS A 129 8.14 -15.34 21.95
C LYS A 129 6.71 -14.89 21.69
N VAL A 130 6.49 -14.25 20.55
CA VAL A 130 5.22 -13.56 20.26
C VAL A 130 4.71 -14.01 18.89
N GLY A 131 3.72 -14.89 18.88
CA GLY A 131 2.91 -15.16 17.67
C GLY A 131 1.96 -13.99 17.42
N ILE A 132 1.81 -13.56 16.17
CA ILE A 132 0.90 -12.48 15.76
C ILE A 132 -0.12 -13.01 14.76
N SER A 133 -1.38 -12.59 14.87
CA SER A 133 -2.40 -12.80 13.84
C SER A 133 -3.23 -11.54 13.62
N TYR A 134 -3.71 -11.37 12.40
CA TYR A 134 -4.68 -10.34 12.04
C TYR A 134 -6.10 -10.88 11.88
N ALA A 135 -6.29 -12.18 12.09
CA ALA A 135 -7.56 -12.88 11.93
C ALA A 135 -8.21 -13.22 13.28
N SER A 136 -7.48 -13.90 14.18
CA SER A 136 -8.06 -14.49 15.39
C SER A 136 -7.01 -14.75 16.49
N GLU A 137 -7.48 -15.05 17.71
CA GLU A 137 -6.59 -15.51 18.79
C GLU A 137 -6.03 -16.90 18.48
N GLU A 138 -6.85 -17.77 17.92
CA GLU A 138 -6.49 -19.12 17.49
C GLU A 138 -5.42 -19.08 16.40
N GLY A 139 -5.52 -18.16 15.44
CA GLY A 139 -4.50 -17.95 14.40
C GLY A 139 -3.15 -17.49 14.97
N ALA A 140 -3.16 -16.63 16.00
CA ALA A 140 -1.92 -16.23 16.68
C ALA A 140 -1.24 -17.41 17.40
N GLU A 141 -2.04 -18.28 18.00
CA GLU A 141 -1.58 -19.54 18.60
C GLU A 141 -1.08 -20.54 17.54
N ALA A 142 -1.78 -20.70 16.42
CA ALA A 142 -1.34 -21.54 15.30
C ALA A 142 0.00 -21.06 14.71
N ASN A 143 0.19 -19.74 14.59
CA ASN A 143 1.46 -19.14 14.17
C ASN A 143 2.59 -19.43 15.16
N PHE A 144 2.29 -19.36 16.45
CA PHE A 144 3.23 -19.74 17.50
C PHE A 144 3.59 -21.24 17.41
N GLU A 145 2.62 -22.13 17.23
CA GLU A 145 2.89 -23.56 17.14
C GLU A 145 3.73 -23.93 15.91
N ALA A 146 3.51 -23.23 14.78
CA ALA A 146 4.27 -23.47 13.55
C ALA A 146 5.75 -23.12 13.69
N ASP A 147 6.09 -22.02 14.39
CA ASP A 147 7.47 -21.49 14.38
C ASP A 147 8.09 -21.27 15.76
N GLY A 148 7.30 -21.00 16.79
CA GLY A 148 7.68 -20.60 18.15
C GLY A 148 8.46 -21.64 18.96
N GLN A 149 8.62 -22.86 18.45
CA GLN A 149 9.32 -23.93 19.17
C GLN A 149 10.86 -23.74 19.25
N ARG A 150 11.43 -22.86 18.42
CA ARG A 150 12.89 -22.60 18.38
C ARG A 150 13.39 -21.85 19.62
N SER A 151 14.66 -22.05 19.98
CA SER A 151 15.36 -21.12 20.88
C SER A 151 15.64 -19.79 20.16
N PHE A 152 15.99 -18.73 20.90
CA PHE A 152 16.36 -17.44 20.29
C PHE A 152 17.54 -17.60 19.31
N ASP A 153 18.59 -18.33 19.71
CA ASP A 153 19.80 -18.49 18.92
C ASP A 153 19.57 -19.36 17.67
N ASP A 154 18.69 -20.37 17.76
CA ASP A 154 18.27 -21.18 16.62
C ASP A 154 17.41 -20.36 15.64
N ALA A 155 16.47 -19.56 16.15
CA ALA A 155 15.67 -18.65 15.34
C ALA A 155 16.56 -17.62 14.62
N LEU A 156 17.52 -17.02 15.32
CA LEU A 156 18.49 -16.10 14.73
C LEU A 156 19.34 -16.76 13.63
N THR A 157 19.78 -18.00 13.85
CA THR A 157 20.55 -18.75 12.85
C THR A 157 19.71 -19.05 11.61
N TYR A 158 18.49 -19.50 11.80
CA TYR A 158 17.52 -19.74 10.73
C TYR A 158 17.26 -18.47 9.90
N VAL A 159 16.94 -17.36 10.58
CA VAL A 159 16.61 -16.07 9.94
C VAL A 159 17.80 -15.51 9.16
N LYS A 160 19.03 -15.64 9.70
CA LYS A 160 20.25 -15.27 8.95
C LYS A 160 20.42 -16.13 7.70
N GLY A 161 20.08 -17.42 7.76
CA GLY A 161 20.04 -18.32 6.62
C GLY A 161 19.09 -17.84 5.54
N GLU A 162 17.84 -17.50 5.91
CA GLU A 162 16.82 -17.01 4.98
C GLU A 162 17.22 -15.67 4.35
N TRP A 163 17.73 -14.71 5.13
CA TRP A 163 18.24 -13.44 4.57
C TRP A 163 19.45 -13.63 3.67
N ASN A 164 20.37 -14.51 4.02
CA ASN A 164 21.50 -14.83 3.15
C ASN A 164 21.03 -15.45 1.83
N LYS A 165 20.08 -16.38 1.87
CA LYS A 165 19.48 -16.96 0.66
C LYS A 165 18.82 -15.86 -0.18
N LYS A 166 18.07 -14.97 0.47
CA LYS A 166 17.34 -13.89 -0.19
C LYS A 166 18.27 -12.88 -0.87
N LEU A 167 19.26 -12.38 -0.16
CA LEU A 167 20.22 -11.41 -0.70
C LEU A 167 21.14 -12.03 -1.75
N ASN A 168 21.33 -13.36 -1.75
CA ASN A 168 22.09 -14.07 -2.77
C ASN A 168 21.32 -14.30 -4.09
N GLU A 169 20.06 -13.88 -4.21
CA GLU A 169 19.32 -13.87 -5.49
C GLU A 169 19.99 -12.96 -6.52
N ILE A 170 20.71 -11.92 -6.07
CA ILE A 170 21.55 -11.09 -6.93
C ILE A 170 23.00 -11.12 -6.42
N LYS A 171 23.90 -11.61 -7.27
CA LYS A 171 25.34 -11.57 -7.02
C LYS A 171 25.96 -10.45 -7.85
N VAL A 172 26.59 -9.49 -7.18
CA VAL A 172 27.27 -8.36 -7.81
C VAL A 172 28.78 -8.59 -7.76
N GLU A 173 29.45 -8.42 -8.89
CA GLU A 173 30.92 -8.46 -8.99
C GLU A 173 31.48 -7.05 -9.21
N GLY A 174 32.57 -6.71 -8.52
CA GLY A 174 33.17 -5.38 -8.53
C GLY A 174 32.55 -4.41 -7.51
N GLY A 175 32.91 -3.12 -7.63
CA GLY A 175 32.49 -2.07 -6.69
C GLY A 175 33.32 -1.99 -5.41
N SER A 176 33.27 -0.83 -4.77
CA SER A 176 33.81 -0.59 -3.44
C SER A 176 32.92 -1.24 -2.36
N LYS A 177 33.46 -1.38 -1.15
CA LYS A 177 32.69 -1.87 0.00
C LYS A 177 31.44 -1.04 0.27
N ASP A 178 31.53 0.28 0.10
CA ASP A 178 30.42 1.20 0.36
C ASP A 178 29.30 1.02 -0.67
N GLU A 179 29.66 0.86 -1.96
CA GLU A 179 28.69 0.56 -3.02
C GLU A 179 27.98 -0.78 -2.80
N LEU A 180 28.70 -1.82 -2.36
CA LEU A 180 28.12 -3.11 -2.01
C LEU A 180 27.17 -3.00 -0.81
N VAL A 181 27.52 -2.20 0.21
CA VAL A 181 26.62 -1.93 1.35
C VAL A 181 25.37 -1.21 0.86
N THR A 182 25.50 -0.14 0.05
CA THR A 182 24.34 0.56 -0.52
C THR A 182 23.44 -0.39 -1.31
N PHE A 183 24.03 -1.23 -2.17
CA PHE A 183 23.28 -2.18 -2.99
C PHE A 183 22.52 -3.22 -2.14
N TYR A 184 23.21 -3.93 -1.24
CA TYR A 184 22.58 -4.98 -0.46
C TYR A 184 21.62 -4.45 0.62
N THR A 185 21.84 -3.23 1.13
CA THR A 185 20.86 -2.55 1.98
C THR A 185 19.62 -2.16 1.18
N ALA A 186 19.76 -1.65 -0.05
CA ALA A 186 18.60 -1.37 -0.91
C ALA A 186 17.82 -2.65 -1.24
N LEU A 187 18.52 -3.74 -1.60
CA LEU A 187 17.91 -5.05 -1.85
C LEU A 187 17.23 -5.63 -0.60
N TYR A 188 17.79 -5.42 0.59
CA TYR A 188 17.11 -5.76 1.85
C TYR A 188 15.79 -4.99 1.98
N HIS A 189 15.78 -3.68 1.74
CA HIS A 189 14.56 -2.86 1.84
C HIS A 189 13.46 -3.27 0.85
N THR A 190 13.80 -3.78 -0.35
CA THR A 190 12.81 -4.29 -1.32
C THR A 190 12.17 -5.63 -0.93
N ASN A 191 12.57 -6.20 0.21
CA ASN A 191 12.14 -7.52 0.67
C ASN A 191 11.45 -7.50 2.04
N VAL A 192 11.13 -6.31 2.55
CA VAL A 192 10.38 -6.16 3.82
C VAL A 192 8.87 -6.13 3.59
N ALA A 193 8.40 -5.62 2.45
CA ALA A 193 6.99 -5.54 2.09
C ALA A 193 6.79 -5.70 0.56
N PRO A 194 5.61 -6.15 0.08
CA PRO A 194 4.47 -6.66 0.85
C PRO A 194 4.82 -7.92 1.66
N HIS A 195 4.18 -8.11 2.82
CA HIS A 195 4.42 -9.27 3.67
C HIS A 195 3.21 -10.20 3.73
N ILE A 196 3.43 -11.46 4.11
CA ILE A 196 2.34 -12.41 4.31
C ILE A 196 1.33 -11.86 5.32
N PHE A 197 0.05 -12.04 5.03
CA PHE A 197 -1.09 -11.58 5.82
C PHE A 197 -2.10 -12.71 5.99
N GLN A 198 -1.55 -13.91 6.21
CA GLN A 198 -2.29 -15.15 6.37
C GLN A 198 -1.55 -15.98 7.42
N ASP A 199 -2.30 -16.54 8.36
CA ASP A 199 -1.81 -17.40 9.43
C ASP A 199 -1.37 -18.75 8.89
N ALA A 200 -0.60 -19.48 9.68
CA ALA A 200 0.01 -20.76 9.33
C ALA A 200 -1.03 -21.86 9.13
N ASP A 201 -2.19 -21.74 9.77
CA ASP A 201 -3.33 -22.62 9.53
C ASP A 201 -4.11 -22.24 8.26
N GLY A 202 -3.95 -21.03 7.74
CA GLY A 202 -4.62 -20.52 6.55
C GLY A 202 -5.61 -19.39 6.82
N GLU A 203 -5.89 -19.03 8.07
CA GLU A 203 -6.80 -17.92 8.38
C GLU A 203 -6.25 -16.56 7.96
N TYR A 204 -7.11 -15.69 7.47
CA TYR A 204 -6.79 -14.29 7.17
C TYR A 204 -8.03 -13.42 7.24
N ARG A 205 -7.81 -12.11 7.47
CA ARG A 205 -8.85 -11.10 7.35
C ARG A 205 -8.97 -10.63 5.89
N THR A 206 -10.18 -10.65 5.34
CA THR A 206 -10.43 -10.20 3.97
C THR A 206 -10.24 -8.70 3.80
N MET A 207 -10.14 -8.24 2.56
CA MET A 207 -10.28 -6.83 2.24
C MET A 207 -11.63 -6.29 2.77
N ARG A 208 -11.59 -5.20 3.54
CA ARG A 208 -12.78 -4.58 4.15
C ARG A 208 -13.72 -4.08 3.06
N ARG A 209 -15.02 -4.33 3.24
CA ARG A 209 -16.09 -3.78 2.41
C ARG A 209 -17.07 -3.03 3.31
N GLY A 210 -17.03 -1.70 3.26
CA GLY A 210 -17.78 -0.82 4.18
C GLY A 210 -17.27 -0.94 5.63
N ASP A 211 -18.13 -1.33 6.56
CA ASP A 211 -17.76 -1.55 7.96
C ASP A 211 -17.35 -3.00 8.26
N PHE A 212 -17.46 -3.89 7.27
CA PHE A 212 -17.32 -5.33 7.45
C PHE A 212 -16.00 -5.84 6.85
N ALA A 213 -15.31 -6.70 7.59
CA ALA A 213 -14.29 -7.60 7.08
C ALA A 213 -14.60 -8.99 7.66
N GLU A 214 -14.34 -10.04 6.88
CA GLU A 214 -14.56 -11.41 7.30
C GLU A 214 -13.22 -12.08 7.63
N VAL A 215 -13.24 -13.09 8.49
CA VAL A 215 -12.15 -14.05 8.58
C VAL A 215 -12.46 -15.20 7.64
N LYS A 216 -11.52 -15.52 6.76
CA LYS A 216 -11.62 -16.64 5.82
C LYS A 216 -10.41 -17.54 5.98
N HIS A 217 -10.58 -18.77 5.50
CA HIS A 217 -9.51 -19.74 5.40
C HIS A 217 -9.05 -19.82 3.93
N GLY A 218 -7.81 -19.40 3.67
CA GLY A 218 -7.22 -19.32 2.34
C GLY A 218 -6.38 -20.55 2.01
N ASP A 219 -6.15 -20.77 0.71
CA ASP A 219 -5.21 -21.78 0.25
C ASP A 219 -3.76 -21.30 0.49
N LEU A 220 -2.98 -22.07 1.24
CA LEU A 220 -1.57 -21.78 1.52
C LEU A 220 -0.68 -21.78 0.25
N HIS A 221 -1.15 -22.37 -0.85
CA HIS A 221 -0.49 -22.29 -2.16
C HIS A 221 -0.82 -21.02 -2.94
N SER A 222 -1.79 -20.23 -2.47
CA SER A 222 -2.20 -18.93 -3.01
C SER A 222 -2.23 -17.91 -1.89
N PRO A 223 -1.05 -17.52 -1.34
CA PRO A 223 -0.98 -16.73 -0.13
C PRO A 223 -1.68 -15.36 -0.23
N VAL A 224 -2.07 -14.83 0.93
CA VAL A 224 -2.64 -13.49 1.08
C VAL A 224 -1.55 -12.56 1.59
N PHE A 225 -1.40 -11.38 1.01
CA PHE A 225 -0.41 -10.39 1.43
C PHE A 225 -1.05 -9.09 1.87
N SER A 226 -0.25 -8.22 2.48
CA SER A 226 -0.66 -6.87 2.84
C SER A 226 0.52 -5.90 2.79
N VAL A 227 0.20 -4.60 2.92
CA VAL A 227 1.12 -3.45 2.79
C VAL A 227 1.47 -3.21 1.33
N TYR A 228 0.44 -2.88 0.55
CA TYR A 228 0.59 -2.53 -0.85
C TYR A 228 0.65 -1.00 -1.02
N SER A 229 1.85 -0.42 -1.01
CA SER A 229 2.10 1.00 -1.33
C SER A 229 2.17 1.21 -2.85
N LEU A 230 1.07 0.98 -3.56
CA LEU A 230 1.13 0.74 -5.00
C LEU A 230 1.52 1.97 -5.81
N TRP A 231 1.19 3.18 -5.37
CA TRP A 231 1.59 4.43 -6.05
C TRP A 231 3.11 4.58 -6.21
N ASP A 232 3.88 4.07 -5.25
CA ASP A 232 5.35 4.01 -5.33
C ASP A 232 5.81 2.74 -6.04
N THR A 233 5.28 1.62 -5.59
CA THR A 233 5.88 0.30 -5.85
C THR A 233 5.57 -0.25 -7.24
N PHE A 234 4.56 0.26 -7.97
CA PHE A 234 4.33 -0.11 -9.36
C PHE A 234 5.49 0.29 -10.28
N ARG A 235 6.25 1.33 -9.89
CA ARG A 235 7.28 1.96 -10.72
C ARG A 235 8.54 1.12 -10.85
N ALA A 236 8.95 0.45 -9.77
CA ALA A 236 10.22 -0.26 -9.71
C ALA A 236 10.20 -1.54 -8.88
N LEU A 237 9.52 -1.56 -7.72
CA LEU A 237 9.51 -2.74 -6.86
C LEU A 237 8.80 -3.92 -7.54
N HIS A 238 7.57 -3.75 -8.02
CA HIS A 238 6.84 -4.83 -8.69
C HIS A 238 7.52 -5.27 -10.00
N PRO A 239 8.01 -4.35 -10.86
CA PRO A 239 8.88 -4.73 -11.98
C PRO A 239 10.12 -5.53 -11.55
N LEU A 240 10.81 -5.14 -10.48
CA LEU A 240 11.94 -5.91 -9.94
C LEU A 240 11.50 -7.32 -9.55
N LYS A 241 10.35 -7.48 -8.85
CA LYS A 241 9.81 -8.80 -8.49
C LYS A 241 9.55 -9.67 -9.72
N THR A 242 9.09 -9.11 -10.85
CA THR A 242 8.94 -9.91 -12.08
C THR A 242 10.26 -10.43 -12.66
N ILE A 243 11.40 -9.81 -12.30
CA ILE A 243 12.73 -10.23 -12.76
C ILE A 243 13.34 -11.26 -11.82
N ILE A 244 13.37 -10.94 -10.52
CA ILE A 244 14.11 -11.74 -9.52
C ILE A 244 13.23 -12.79 -8.83
N GLU A 245 11.91 -12.60 -8.80
CA GLU A 245 10.96 -13.48 -8.12
C GLU A 245 9.66 -13.71 -8.93
N PRO A 246 9.71 -14.26 -10.16
CA PRO A 246 8.54 -14.36 -11.04
C PRO A 246 7.30 -15.00 -10.41
N LYS A 247 7.50 -16.10 -9.65
CA LYS A 247 6.39 -16.76 -8.94
C LYS A 247 5.74 -15.83 -7.93
N HIS A 248 6.53 -15.15 -7.11
CA HIS A 248 6.02 -14.23 -6.10
C HIS A 248 5.31 -13.04 -6.75
N ALA A 249 5.81 -12.52 -7.87
CA ALA A 249 5.12 -11.48 -8.63
C ALA A 249 3.73 -11.93 -9.14
N VAL A 250 3.60 -13.19 -9.57
CA VAL A 250 2.30 -13.79 -9.91
C VAL A 250 1.40 -13.90 -8.68
N ASP A 251 1.94 -14.37 -7.55
CA ASP A 251 1.17 -14.53 -6.30
C ASP A 251 0.62 -13.17 -5.82
N LEU A 252 1.43 -12.11 -5.87
CA LEU A 252 1.00 -10.74 -5.55
C LEU A 252 -0.10 -10.24 -6.50
N ALA A 253 0.00 -10.50 -7.80
CA ALA A 253 -1.03 -10.11 -8.77
C ALA A 253 -2.36 -10.86 -8.52
N LYS A 254 -2.30 -12.16 -8.20
CA LYS A 254 -3.49 -12.95 -7.84
C LYS A 254 -4.13 -12.47 -6.55
N ASP A 255 -3.32 -12.10 -5.55
CA ASP A 255 -3.82 -11.53 -4.30
C ASP A 255 -4.50 -10.17 -4.52
N LEU A 256 -3.99 -9.31 -5.39
CA LEU A 256 -4.68 -8.05 -5.76
C LEU A 256 -6.03 -8.31 -6.44
N ILE A 257 -6.13 -9.33 -7.31
CA ILE A 257 -7.40 -9.76 -7.91
C ILE A 257 -8.37 -10.27 -6.83
N ARG A 258 -7.89 -11.07 -5.87
CA ARG A 258 -8.69 -11.54 -4.72
C ARG A 258 -9.19 -10.36 -3.88
N LYS A 259 -8.33 -9.39 -3.57
CA LYS A 259 -8.72 -8.19 -2.81
C LYS A 259 -9.81 -7.38 -3.53
N TYR A 260 -9.80 -7.34 -4.87
CA TYR A 260 -10.93 -6.80 -5.63
C TYR A 260 -12.21 -7.61 -5.43
N GLN A 261 -12.15 -8.94 -5.51
CA GLN A 261 -13.33 -9.80 -5.33
C GLN A 261 -13.95 -9.66 -3.92
N GLU A 262 -13.11 -9.46 -2.90
CA GLU A 262 -13.55 -9.26 -1.52
C GLU A 262 -14.04 -7.83 -1.27
N GLY A 263 -13.23 -6.86 -1.67
CA GLY A 263 -13.44 -5.47 -1.33
C GLY A 263 -14.26 -4.68 -2.34
N GLY A 264 -14.49 -5.17 -3.56
CA GLY A 264 -15.24 -4.52 -4.64
C GLY A 264 -14.47 -3.48 -5.46
N ILE A 265 -13.27 -3.06 -5.05
CA ILE A 265 -12.38 -2.22 -5.85
C ILE A 265 -10.91 -2.59 -5.64
N LEU A 266 -10.06 -2.40 -6.64
CA LEU A 266 -8.63 -2.57 -6.45
C LEU A 266 -8.08 -1.52 -5.47
N PRO A 267 -7.22 -1.90 -4.51
CA PRO A 267 -6.61 -0.93 -3.61
C PRO A 267 -5.60 -0.05 -4.35
N LYS A 268 -5.54 1.23 -3.98
CA LYS A 268 -4.43 2.13 -4.34
C LYS A 268 -3.29 2.03 -3.34
N TRP A 269 -3.68 1.95 -2.08
CA TRP A 269 -2.79 1.82 -0.95
C TRP A 269 -3.53 0.99 0.10
N GLU A 270 -3.11 -0.26 0.26
CA GLU A 270 -3.73 -1.24 1.17
C GLU A 270 -2.93 -1.39 2.47
N LEU A 271 -3.65 -1.42 3.59
CA LEU A 271 -3.07 -1.67 4.91
C LEU A 271 -3.92 -2.68 5.71
N HIS A 272 -3.35 -3.85 5.97
CA HIS A 272 -3.90 -4.91 6.82
C HIS A 272 -5.35 -5.30 6.48
N GLY A 273 -5.64 -5.51 5.20
CA GLY A 273 -6.97 -5.85 4.70
C GLY A 273 -7.93 -4.66 4.66
N ASP A 274 -7.43 -3.43 4.57
CA ASP A 274 -8.26 -2.23 4.53
C ASP A 274 -7.73 -1.21 3.51
N TYR A 275 -8.64 -0.38 3.01
CA TYR A 275 -8.32 0.73 2.15
C TYR A 275 -7.87 1.92 3.00
N THR A 276 -6.96 2.72 2.46
CA THR A 276 -6.58 4.01 3.06
C THR A 276 -7.04 5.19 2.20
N GLY A 277 -7.24 4.96 0.90
CA GLY A 277 -7.60 5.98 -0.09
C GLY A 277 -6.45 6.92 -0.47
N VAL A 278 -5.23 6.66 0.01
CA VAL A 278 -4.07 7.54 -0.16
C VAL A 278 -3.44 7.42 -1.55
N MET A 279 -2.86 8.55 -1.99
CA MET A 279 -2.32 8.81 -3.32
C MET A 279 -3.36 8.75 -4.45
N VAL A 280 -2.88 8.82 -5.68
CA VAL A 280 -3.71 9.13 -6.85
C VAL A 280 -3.96 7.93 -7.76
N ALA A 281 -4.95 8.09 -8.65
CA ALA A 281 -5.36 7.14 -9.69
C ALA A 281 -5.64 5.70 -9.19
N TYR A 282 -5.19 4.67 -9.90
CA TYR A 282 -5.49 3.24 -9.63
C TYR A 282 -4.31 2.31 -9.98
N PRO A 283 -3.19 2.40 -9.23
CA PRO A 283 -1.91 1.77 -9.60
C PRO A 283 -1.87 0.24 -9.56
N ALA A 284 -2.78 -0.44 -8.84
CA ALA A 284 -2.87 -1.90 -8.83
C ALA A 284 -2.97 -2.51 -10.24
N VAL A 285 -3.63 -1.79 -11.16
CA VAL A 285 -3.84 -2.24 -12.54
C VAL A 285 -2.51 -2.44 -13.26
N ALA A 286 -1.53 -1.55 -13.05
CA ALA A 286 -0.21 -1.68 -13.66
C ALA A 286 0.51 -2.96 -13.20
N VAL A 287 0.42 -3.27 -11.90
CA VAL A 287 1.04 -4.47 -11.32
C VAL A 287 0.42 -5.75 -11.88
N ILE A 288 -0.91 -5.81 -11.94
CA ILE A 288 -1.64 -6.97 -12.47
C ILE A 288 -1.35 -7.14 -13.97
N ALA A 289 -1.39 -6.06 -14.73
CA ALA A 289 -1.11 -6.09 -16.18
C ALA A 289 0.31 -6.54 -16.48
N ASP A 290 1.30 -6.07 -15.73
CA ASP A 290 2.70 -6.46 -15.90
C ASP A 290 2.90 -7.97 -15.67
N ALA A 291 2.33 -8.51 -14.58
CA ALA A 291 2.41 -9.93 -14.28
C ALA A 291 1.68 -10.81 -15.31
N ILE A 292 0.46 -10.44 -15.73
CA ILE A 292 -0.30 -11.19 -16.73
C ILE A 292 0.39 -11.14 -18.10
N THR A 293 0.95 -9.99 -18.48
CA THR A 293 1.65 -9.84 -19.76
C THR A 293 2.92 -10.69 -19.82
N LYS A 294 3.71 -10.72 -18.74
CA LYS A 294 4.96 -11.49 -18.67
C LYS A 294 4.75 -12.98 -18.43
N PHE A 295 3.70 -13.37 -17.69
CA PHE A 295 3.46 -14.74 -17.27
C PHE A 295 2.03 -15.23 -17.58
N PRO A 296 1.55 -15.13 -18.83
CA PRO A 296 0.14 -15.37 -19.17
C PRO A 296 -0.35 -16.80 -18.90
N ASN A 297 0.56 -17.79 -18.85
CA ASN A 297 0.23 -19.19 -18.57
C ASN A 297 0.08 -19.49 -17.07
N SER A 298 0.46 -18.55 -16.20
CA SER A 298 0.29 -18.67 -14.75
C SER A 298 -1.09 -18.22 -14.28
N PHE A 299 -1.91 -17.70 -15.19
CA PHE A 299 -3.27 -17.24 -14.95
C PHE A 299 -4.26 -18.03 -15.83
N SER A 300 -5.32 -18.52 -15.20
CA SER A 300 -6.49 -19.06 -15.87
C SER A 300 -7.25 -17.95 -16.61
N ASP A 301 -8.09 -18.34 -17.57
CA ASP A 301 -8.93 -17.37 -18.30
C ASP A 301 -9.91 -16.64 -17.38
N ALA A 302 -10.40 -17.31 -16.33
CA ALA A 302 -11.23 -16.70 -15.30
C ALA A 302 -10.47 -15.63 -14.50
N GLU A 303 -9.21 -15.88 -14.14
CA GLU A 303 -8.37 -14.88 -13.45
C GLU A 303 -8.06 -13.68 -14.36
N LYS A 304 -7.79 -13.91 -15.65
CA LYS A 304 -7.57 -12.82 -16.62
C LYS A 304 -8.83 -11.99 -16.82
N GLN A 305 -10.00 -12.63 -16.88
CA GLN A 305 -11.28 -11.94 -16.99
C GLN A 305 -11.59 -11.12 -15.73
N ALA A 306 -11.36 -11.70 -14.55
CA ALA A 306 -11.51 -11.00 -13.27
C ALA A 306 -10.55 -9.81 -13.15
N ALA A 307 -9.31 -9.94 -13.63
CA ALA A 307 -8.35 -8.84 -13.69
C ALA A 307 -8.82 -7.69 -14.58
N LEU A 308 -9.35 -8.00 -15.77
CA LEU A 308 -9.90 -6.98 -16.67
C LEU A 308 -11.11 -6.27 -16.03
N GLU A 309 -12.03 -7.03 -15.44
CA GLU A 309 -13.20 -6.50 -14.75
C GLU A 309 -12.80 -5.58 -13.59
N ALA A 310 -11.88 -6.03 -12.75
CA ALA A 310 -11.33 -5.27 -11.63
C ALA A 310 -10.72 -3.93 -12.08
N ALA A 311 -9.96 -3.97 -13.18
CA ALA A 311 -9.32 -2.78 -13.73
C ALA A 311 -10.33 -1.78 -14.30
N ILE A 312 -11.31 -2.25 -15.07
CA ILE A 312 -12.41 -1.41 -15.59
C ILE A 312 -13.18 -0.76 -14.42
N ARG A 313 -13.59 -1.56 -13.43
CA ARG A 313 -14.33 -1.09 -12.25
C ARG A 313 -13.55 -0.05 -11.44
N SER A 314 -12.23 -0.19 -11.36
CA SER A 314 -11.35 0.73 -10.63
C SER A 314 -11.05 2.01 -11.41
N SER A 315 -11.22 1.99 -12.74
CA SER A 315 -10.96 3.14 -13.61
C SER A 315 -12.14 4.12 -13.74
N VAL A 316 -13.31 3.75 -13.21
CA VAL A 316 -14.56 4.51 -13.35
C VAL A 316 -15.06 4.94 -11.97
N TYR A 317 -15.36 6.24 -11.80
CA TYR A 317 -16.08 6.74 -10.64
C TYR A 317 -17.59 6.45 -10.73
N LYS A 318 -18.17 5.90 -9.66
CA LYS A 318 -19.62 5.73 -9.50
C LYS A 318 -20.01 6.34 -8.16
N PRO A 319 -20.89 7.36 -8.07
CA PRO A 319 -21.29 7.89 -6.78
C PRO A 319 -21.97 6.82 -5.93
N TYR A 320 -21.90 6.93 -4.61
CA TYR A 320 -22.51 5.96 -3.70
C TYR A 320 -24.01 5.70 -4.00
N SER A 321 -24.75 6.72 -4.39
CA SER A 321 -26.18 6.62 -4.75
C SER A 321 -26.46 5.78 -6.00
N SER A 322 -25.44 5.49 -6.82
CA SER A 322 -25.54 4.66 -8.02
C SER A 322 -24.89 3.29 -7.85
N LEU A 323 -24.56 2.88 -6.62
CA LEU A 323 -24.09 1.52 -6.38
C LEU A 323 -25.22 0.53 -6.66
N ASP A 324 -24.90 -0.48 -7.46
CA ASP A 324 -25.81 -1.59 -7.75
C ASP A 324 -25.85 -2.57 -6.56
N ALA A 325 -26.75 -3.56 -6.63
CA ALA A 325 -26.86 -4.58 -5.59
C ALA A 325 -25.56 -5.40 -5.41
N ASN A 326 -24.70 -5.46 -6.43
CA ASN A 326 -23.43 -6.18 -6.40
C ASN A 326 -22.31 -5.39 -5.72
N ASP A 327 -22.47 -4.07 -5.55
CA ASP A 327 -21.66 -3.18 -4.71
C ASP A 327 -22.34 -2.81 -3.37
N SER A 328 -23.46 -3.45 -3.02
CA SER A 328 -24.13 -3.25 -1.72
C SER A 328 -23.25 -3.80 -0.57
N GLY A 329 -22.99 -3.01 0.47
CA GLY A 329 -22.11 -3.39 1.58
C GLY A 329 -21.12 -2.29 1.96
N TRP A 330 -20.93 -1.31 1.08
CA TRP A 330 -20.27 -0.07 1.43
C TRP A 330 -21.17 0.84 2.27
N ASN A 331 -20.58 1.63 3.17
CA ASN A 331 -21.22 2.83 3.69
C ASN A 331 -20.73 4.06 2.91
N SER A 332 -21.57 5.10 2.82
CA SER A 332 -21.29 6.28 1.99
C SER A 332 -20.02 7.04 2.40
N GLY A 333 -19.71 7.08 3.70
CA GLY A 333 -18.54 7.79 4.23
C GLY A 333 -17.23 7.11 3.84
N THR A 334 -17.14 5.80 3.97
CA THR A 334 -15.97 4.99 3.61
C THR A 334 -15.84 4.89 2.10
N TYR A 335 -16.93 4.62 1.38
CA TYR A 335 -16.91 4.52 -0.08
C TYR A 335 -16.39 5.80 -0.74
N ASN A 336 -16.90 6.96 -0.34
CA ASN A 336 -16.46 8.24 -0.91
C ASN A 336 -15.03 8.62 -0.52
N LYS A 337 -14.43 8.01 0.51
CA LYS A 337 -13.01 8.17 0.84
C LYS A 337 -12.11 7.27 -0.01
N VAL A 338 -12.51 6.01 -0.19
CA VAL A 338 -11.75 5.00 -0.94
C VAL A 338 -11.89 5.21 -2.45
N HIS A 339 -13.13 5.35 -2.90
CA HIS A 339 -13.50 5.64 -4.28
C HIS A 339 -13.34 7.10 -4.65
N ASN A 340 -12.64 7.88 -3.79
CA ASN A 340 -12.52 9.34 -3.78
C ASN A 340 -12.94 10.00 -5.10
N PRO A 341 -13.77 11.07 -5.12
CA PRO A 341 -14.09 11.87 -6.33
C PRO A 341 -12.90 12.24 -7.23
N HIS A 342 -11.68 11.93 -6.83
CA HIS A 342 -10.46 11.94 -7.59
C HIS A 342 -10.36 10.92 -8.75
N ILE A 343 -11.17 9.86 -8.82
CA ILE A 343 -11.26 8.98 -10.00
C ILE A 343 -12.33 9.47 -10.99
N LYS A 344 -12.56 10.79 -11.08
CA LYS A 344 -13.46 11.38 -12.10
C LYS A 344 -12.79 11.33 -13.47
N PHE A 345 -12.58 10.11 -13.96
CA PHE A 345 -12.29 9.85 -15.34
C PHE A 345 -13.55 10.14 -16.14
N VAL A 346 -13.38 10.88 -17.23
CA VAL A 346 -14.46 11.17 -18.15
C VAL A 346 -14.21 10.33 -19.40
N ASP A 347 -15.19 9.49 -19.76
CA ASP A 347 -15.12 8.63 -20.93
C ASP A 347 -16.36 8.83 -21.81
N GLY A 348 -16.14 8.85 -23.13
CA GLY A 348 -17.17 8.91 -24.18
C GLY A 348 -17.22 7.62 -25.00
N SER A 349 -16.93 6.47 -24.37
CA SER A 349 -16.83 5.17 -25.05
C SER A 349 -18.06 4.27 -24.84
N GLN A 350 -18.19 3.22 -25.65
CA GLN A 350 -19.31 2.25 -25.63
C GLN A 350 -18.87 0.92 -24.99
N LEU A 351 -19.82 0.18 -24.42
CA LEU A 351 -19.62 -1.20 -23.95
C LEU A 351 -19.53 -2.16 -25.14
N ALA A 352 -19.00 -3.36 -24.90
CA ALA A 352 -18.82 -4.41 -25.91
C ALA A 352 -20.14 -4.93 -26.54
N ASP A 353 -21.29 -4.59 -25.96
CA ASP A 353 -22.61 -4.92 -26.49
C ASP A 353 -23.22 -3.78 -27.33
N GLY A 354 -22.44 -2.74 -27.65
CA GLY A 354 -22.88 -1.58 -28.42
C GLY A 354 -23.85 -0.67 -27.68
N SER A 355 -24.15 -0.97 -26.41
CA SER A 355 -24.80 0.02 -25.55
C SER A 355 -23.80 1.12 -25.21
N PRO A 356 -24.23 2.39 -25.13
CA PRO A 356 -23.41 3.39 -24.45
C PRO A 356 -23.13 2.85 -23.05
N THR A 357 -21.88 2.92 -22.56
CA THR A 357 -21.70 2.87 -21.11
C THR A 357 -22.71 3.87 -20.55
N GLN A 358 -23.59 3.48 -19.62
CA GLN A 358 -24.40 4.49 -18.93
C GLN A 358 -23.49 5.28 -17.99
N VAL A 359 -22.64 6.09 -18.61
CA VAL A 359 -22.10 7.34 -18.14
C VAL A 359 -22.66 8.34 -19.15
N VAL A 360 -23.92 8.73 -18.96
CA VAL A 360 -24.38 9.96 -19.60
C VAL A 360 -23.53 11.05 -18.98
N CYS A 361 -22.69 11.64 -19.79
CA CYS A 361 -21.74 12.62 -19.35
C CYS A 361 -22.50 13.82 -18.75
N ASP A 362 -22.39 14.05 -17.44
CA ASP A 362 -22.68 15.34 -16.80
C ASP A 362 -22.08 15.39 -15.38
N PRO A 363 -20.94 16.06 -15.11
CA PRO A 363 -20.55 16.30 -13.73
C PRO A 363 -21.49 17.33 -13.04
N MET A 364 -22.50 17.83 -13.78
CA MET A 364 -23.50 18.87 -13.53
C MET A 364 -23.05 20.30 -13.88
N GLN A 365 -22.44 20.38 -15.07
CA GLN A 365 -22.47 21.47 -16.06
C GLN A 365 -21.56 22.71 -15.91
N SER A 366 -21.09 23.34 -17.01
CA SER A 366 -21.30 23.05 -18.45
C SER A 366 -19.97 22.87 -19.23
N ALA A 367 -19.70 21.67 -19.73
CA ALA A 367 -19.18 21.44 -21.07
C ALA A 367 -20.43 21.08 -21.85
N GLN A 368 -21.10 22.05 -22.46
CA GLN A 368 -22.57 22.13 -22.31
C GLN A 368 -23.40 20.99 -22.93
N GLU A 369 -22.76 20.04 -23.62
CA GLU A 369 -23.37 18.82 -24.17
C GLU A 369 -22.58 17.53 -23.82
N SER A 370 -21.40 17.66 -23.19
CA SER A 370 -20.57 16.67 -22.48
C SER A 370 -20.24 15.31 -23.17
N GLU A 371 -18.96 15.12 -23.50
CA GLU A 371 -18.23 13.83 -23.66
C GLU A 371 -16.72 14.08 -23.38
N CYS A 372 -16.29 14.35 -22.14
CA CYS A 372 -14.89 14.80 -21.89
C CYS A 372 -13.87 13.66 -21.71
N GLY A 373 -12.59 13.95 -21.94
CA GLY A 373 -11.48 12.98 -21.87
C GLY A 373 -10.26 13.53 -21.14
N TYR A 374 -10.45 14.03 -19.90
CA TYR A 374 -9.41 14.48 -18.95
C TYR A 374 -10.04 14.74 -17.57
N VAL A 375 -9.22 14.84 -16.52
CA VAL A 375 -9.59 15.23 -15.14
C VAL A 375 -9.45 16.75 -14.96
N PRO A 376 -10.54 17.51 -14.71
CA PRO A 376 -10.50 18.96 -14.61
C PRO A 376 -10.00 19.46 -13.25
N ALA A 377 -9.30 20.59 -13.23
CA ALA A 377 -8.81 21.30 -12.04
C ALA A 377 -9.93 21.98 -11.26
N VAL A 378 -9.77 22.09 -9.93
CA VAL A 378 -10.72 22.82 -9.06
C VAL A 378 -10.80 24.30 -9.45
N GLY A 379 -12.01 24.83 -9.63
CA GLY A 379 -12.20 26.21 -10.08
C GLY A 379 -13.65 26.58 -10.42
N LYS A 380 -13.83 27.29 -11.55
CA LYS A 380 -15.02 28.08 -11.98
C LYS A 380 -16.40 27.44 -11.82
N ALA A 381 -16.50 26.11 -11.77
CA ALA A 381 -17.76 25.43 -11.49
C ALA A 381 -17.52 24.14 -10.69
N GLN A 382 -16.61 23.28 -11.17
CA GLN A 382 -16.35 21.94 -10.62
C GLN A 382 -14.92 21.50 -10.97
N GLY A 383 -14.35 20.56 -10.21
CA GLY A 383 -13.03 20.00 -10.51
C GLY A 383 -12.49 19.06 -9.46
N GLN A 384 -11.21 18.73 -9.59
CA GLN A 384 -10.49 17.75 -8.80
C GLN A 384 -9.11 18.33 -8.43
N THR A 385 -8.71 18.18 -7.17
CA THR A 385 -7.34 18.49 -6.74
C THR A 385 -6.37 17.50 -7.37
N GLU A 386 -5.13 17.90 -7.55
CA GLU A 386 -4.08 17.07 -8.15
C GLU A 386 -4.44 16.62 -9.59
N SER A 387 -5.23 17.45 -10.29
CA SER A 387 -5.88 17.14 -11.57
C SER A 387 -4.91 16.63 -12.64
N VAL A 388 -3.72 17.23 -12.74
CA VAL A 388 -2.72 16.85 -13.75
C VAL A 388 -2.10 15.52 -13.39
N SER A 389 -1.73 15.32 -12.12
CA SER A 389 -1.16 14.05 -11.64
C SER A 389 -2.13 12.89 -11.85
N PHE A 390 -3.41 13.08 -11.52
CA PHE A 390 -4.45 12.10 -11.81
C PHE A 390 -4.54 11.80 -13.31
N GLY A 391 -4.70 12.83 -14.15
CA GLY A 391 -4.86 12.63 -15.59
C GLY A 391 -3.70 11.87 -16.25
N LEU A 392 -2.47 12.22 -15.88
CA LEU A 392 -1.27 11.58 -16.43
C LEU A 392 -1.12 10.12 -15.96
N GLU A 393 -1.33 9.84 -14.68
CA GLU A 393 -1.27 8.45 -14.18
C GLU A 393 -2.40 7.58 -14.72
N MET A 394 -3.61 8.13 -14.82
CA MET A 394 -4.75 7.41 -15.39
C MET A 394 -4.50 7.06 -16.85
N ALA A 395 -3.89 7.94 -17.64
CA ALA A 395 -3.52 7.62 -19.03
C ALA A 395 -2.53 6.43 -19.10
N ASN A 396 -1.57 6.36 -18.18
CA ASN A 396 -0.66 5.21 -18.07
C ASN A 396 -1.41 3.93 -17.63
N PHE A 397 -2.28 4.01 -16.64
CA PHE A 397 -3.03 2.85 -16.16
C PHE A 397 -4.10 2.37 -17.15
N ASP A 398 -4.65 3.27 -17.95
CA ASP A 398 -5.52 2.91 -19.07
C ASP A 398 -4.75 2.12 -20.13
N HIS A 399 -3.48 2.46 -20.40
CA HIS A 399 -2.62 1.62 -21.23
C HIS A 399 -2.39 0.23 -20.62
N ALA A 400 -2.30 0.11 -19.29
CA ALA A 400 -2.24 -1.19 -18.64
C ALA A 400 -3.54 -1.99 -18.85
N ILE A 401 -4.71 -1.34 -18.90
CA ILE A 401 -6.00 -1.97 -19.25
C ILE A 401 -6.00 -2.48 -20.70
N VAL A 402 -5.38 -1.77 -21.64
CA VAL A 402 -5.19 -2.25 -23.02
C VAL A 402 -4.49 -3.62 -23.03
N ASN A 403 -3.47 -3.81 -22.19
CA ASN A 403 -2.75 -5.08 -22.10
C ASN A 403 -3.61 -6.20 -21.48
N LEU A 404 -4.42 -5.89 -20.47
CA LEU A 404 -5.39 -6.85 -19.92
C LEU A 404 -6.48 -7.23 -20.95
N ALA A 405 -6.98 -6.26 -21.70
CA ALA A 405 -7.98 -6.48 -22.75
C ALA A 405 -7.43 -7.39 -23.86
N LYS A 406 -6.17 -7.19 -24.27
CA LYS A 406 -5.47 -8.09 -25.19
C LYS A 406 -5.35 -9.51 -24.63
N ALA A 407 -5.07 -9.66 -23.33
CA ALA A 407 -4.91 -10.97 -22.70
C ALA A 407 -6.18 -11.84 -22.70
N VAL A 408 -7.36 -11.22 -22.82
CA VAL A 408 -8.66 -11.92 -22.97
C VAL A 408 -9.32 -11.73 -24.34
N ASN A 409 -8.59 -11.16 -25.30
CA ASN A 409 -9.06 -10.87 -26.67
C ASN A 409 -10.35 -9.99 -26.71
N ASN A 410 -10.48 -9.02 -25.81
CA ASN A 410 -11.59 -8.07 -25.78
C ASN A 410 -11.24 -6.80 -26.58
N LYS A 411 -11.62 -6.78 -27.86
CA LYS A 411 -11.25 -5.70 -28.80
C LYS A 411 -11.93 -4.36 -28.52
N ASP A 412 -13.14 -4.37 -27.97
CA ASP A 412 -13.87 -3.13 -27.68
C ASP A 412 -13.24 -2.39 -26.52
N VAL A 413 -12.90 -3.11 -25.44
CA VAL A 413 -12.17 -2.54 -24.31
C VAL A 413 -10.76 -2.10 -24.73
N GLU A 414 -10.07 -2.89 -25.56
CA GLU A 414 -8.75 -2.51 -26.10
C GLU A 414 -8.82 -1.15 -26.81
N GLN A 415 -9.78 -0.96 -27.73
CA GLN A 415 -9.92 0.27 -28.49
C GLN A 415 -10.30 1.48 -27.61
N THR A 416 -11.22 1.27 -26.67
CA THR A 416 -11.65 2.29 -25.71
C THR A 416 -10.46 2.79 -24.88
N TYR A 417 -9.75 1.88 -24.21
CA TYR A 417 -8.67 2.28 -23.31
C TYR A 417 -7.42 2.73 -24.06
N GLN A 418 -7.23 2.30 -25.31
CA GLN A 418 -6.19 2.87 -26.18
C GLN A 418 -6.43 4.37 -26.43
N LYS A 419 -7.68 4.79 -26.69
CA LYS A 419 -8.02 6.22 -26.82
C LYS A 419 -7.81 6.97 -25.50
N ARG A 420 -8.26 6.39 -24.39
CA ARG A 420 -8.09 6.98 -23.05
C ARG A 420 -6.64 7.17 -22.64
N SER A 421 -5.76 6.23 -23.02
CA SER A 421 -4.32 6.33 -22.77
C SER A 421 -3.63 7.54 -23.42
N GLN A 422 -4.33 8.21 -24.35
CA GLN A 422 -3.87 9.41 -25.07
C GLN A 422 -4.42 10.71 -24.45
N TYR A 423 -5.19 10.65 -23.36
CA TYR A 423 -5.76 11.85 -22.75
C TYR A 423 -4.75 12.76 -22.07
N TRP A 424 -3.51 12.30 -21.89
CA TRP A 424 -2.39 13.15 -21.47
C TRP A 424 -2.19 14.38 -22.38
N HIS A 425 -2.48 14.25 -23.68
CA HIS A 425 -2.42 15.36 -24.66
C HIS A 425 -3.28 16.57 -24.27
N LYS A 426 -4.37 16.35 -23.51
CA LYS A 426 -5.28 17.43 -23.08
C LYS A 426 -4.64 18.39 -22.09
N TYR A 427 -3.59 17.96 -21.38
CA TYR A 427 -2.89 18.78 -20.42
C TYR A 427 -1.73 19.56 -21.05
N TRP A 428 -1.28 19.19 -22.25
CA TRP A 428 -0.13 19.84 -22.85
C TRP A 428 -0.43 21.25 -23.34
N ASN A 429 0.36 22.23 -22.90
CA ASN A 429 0.26 23.62 -23.36
C ASN A 429 1.63 24.19 -23.72
N ALA A 430 1.79 24.60 -24.98
CA ALA A 430 3.01 25.20 -25.50
C ALA A 430 3.03 26.75 -25.50
N SER A 431 1.88 27.43 -25.43
CA SER A 431 1.75 28.82 -25.90
C SER A 431 1.71 29.90 -24.81
N ASN A 432 1.98 29.57 -23.54
CA ASN A 432 1.82 30.45 -22.36
C ASN A 432 0.76 31.58 -22.50
N PRO A 433 -0.52 31.25 -22.74
CA PRO A 433 -1.51 32.26 -23.13
C PRO A 433 -1.77 33.34 -22.07
N ASP A 434 -1.45 33.06 -20.81
CA ASP A 434 -1.73 33.96 -19.68
C ASP A 434 -0.62 35.00 -19.45
N ASN A 435 0.56 34.77 -20.05
CA ASN A 435 1.62 35.76 -20.12
C ASN A 435 2.25 35.71 -21.52
N PRO A 436 1.60 36.33 -22.54
CA PRO A 436 2.02 36.24 -23.94
C PRO A 436 3.41 36.82 -24.21
N ASP A 437 3.88 37.74 -23.37
CA ASP A 437 5.23 38.31 -23.42
C ASP A 437 6.30 37.33 -22.90
N GLU A 438 5.88 36.24 -22.23
CA GLU A 438 6.74 35.21 -21.68
C GLU A 438 6.63 33.91 -22.49
N ASN A 439 7.56 33.71 -23.41
CA ASN A 439 7.72 32.44 -24.10
C ASN A 439 8.42 31.41 -23.20
N TRP A 440 7.82 30.23 -23.00
CA TRP A 440 8.42 29.13 -22.24
C TRP A 440 9.81 28.76 -22.74
N LYS A 441 10.03 28.83 -24.06
CA LYS A 441 11.31 28.49 -24.68
C LYS A 441 12.39 29.48 -24.26
N GLU A 442 12.09 30.77 -24.24
CA GLU A 442 13.05 31.81 -23.89
C GLU A 442 13.34 31.84 -22.39
N LYS A 443 12.31 31.69 -21.54
CA LYS A 443 12.49 31.77 -20.09
C LYS A 443 13.03 30.50 -19.46
N TYR A 444 12.65 29.33 -19.97
CA TYR A 444 12.90 28.05 -19.32
C TYR A 444 13.58 27.01 -20.21
N ASN A 445 13.82 27.31 -21.50
CA ASN A 445 14.25 26.32 -22.49
C ASN A 445 13.30 25.10 -22.59
N MET A 446 12.01 25.34 -22.35
CA MET A 446 10.93 24.33 -22.41
C MET A 446 10.01 24.62 -23.60
N SER A 447 9.52 23.60 -24.30
CA SER A 447 8.50 23.78 -25.35
C SER A 447 7.07 23.89 -24.81
N GLY A 448 6.86 23.53 -23.54
CA GLY A 448 5.56 23.57 -22.88
C GLY A 448 5.56 22.85 -21.55
N PHE A 449 4.39 22.82 -20.91
CA PHE A 449 4.16 22.11 -19.66
C PHE A 449 2.82 21.37 -19.70
N MET A 450 2.72 20.28 -18.93
CA MET A 450 1.43 19.71 -18.57
C MET A 450 0.75 20.63 -17.57
N ARG A 451 -0.33 21.30 -17.98
CA ARG A 451 -1.04 22.33 -17.22
C ARG A 451 -2.44 21.86 -16.81
N PRO A 452 -2.91 22.30 -15.62
CA PRO A 452 -4.29 22.06 -15.22
C PRO A 452 -5.28 22.74 -16.17
N VAL A 453 -6.41 22.08 -16.42
CA VAL A 453 -7.49 22.53 -17.31
C VAL A 453 -8.78 22.61 -16.49
N TRP A 454 -9.49 23.75 -16.53
CA TRP A 454 -10.78 23.87 -15.86
C TRP A 454 -11.87 23.05 -16.57
N SER A 455 -13.02 22.87 -15.91
CA SER A 455 -14.16 22.12 -16.45
C SER A 455 -14.75 22.66 -17.75
N ASP A 456 -14.51 23.94 -18.08
CA ASP A 456 -14.94 24.58 -19.33
C ASP A 456 -13.94 24.39 -20.49
N GLY A 457 -12.83 23.68 -20.25
CA GLY A 457 -11.76 23.45 -21.22
C GLY A 457 -10.71 24.57 -21.31
N SER A 458 -10.86 25.66 -20.55
CA SER A 458 -9.85 26.72 -20.51
C SER A 458 -8.73 26.41 -19.51
N TRP A 459 -7.53 26.98 -19.72
CA TRP A 459 -6.35 26.71 -18.91
C TRP A 459 -6.46 27.28 -17.50
N SER A 460 -6.18 26.47 -16.49
CA SER A 460 -6.18 26.92 -15.10
C SER A 460 -4.97 27.81 -14.78
N THR A 461 -5.23 28.83 -13.96
CA THR A 461 -4.28 29.84 -13.51
C THR A 461 -4.38 30.06 -11.99
N SER A 462 -3.36 30.68 -11.40
CA SER A 462 -3.40 31.12 -10.01
C SER A 462 -4.28 32.37 -9.84
N SER A 463 -4.46 32.82 -8.59
CA SER A 463 -5.30 33.98 -8.26
C SER A 463 -4.84 35.30 -8.89
N ASP A 464 -3.58 35.38 -9.31
CA ASP A 464 -3.00 36.50 -10.06
C ASP A 464 -3.24 36.41 -11.58
N GLY A 465 -3.96 35.38 -12.03
CA GLY A 465 -4.25 35.13 -13.44
C GLY A 465 -3.13 34.44 -14.19
N VAL A 466 -2.04 34.01 -13.53
CA VAL A 466 -0.86 33.43 -14.19
C VAL A 466 -0.63 31.97 -13.77
N PHE A 467 -0.08 31.16 -14.67
CA PHE A 467 0.41 29.82 -14.34
C PHE A 467 1.86 29.83 -13.87
N HIS A 468 2.11 29.17 -12.73
CA HIS A 468 3.42 29.13 -12.09
C HIS A 468 3.97 27.71 -12.10
N PRO A 469 4.92 27.35 -13.00
CA PRO A 469 5.40 25.98 -13.14
C PRO A 469 6.19 25.46 -11.93
N TYR A 470 6.69 26.35 -11.07
CA TYR A 470 7.40 26.01 -9.82
C TYR A 470 6.50 25.94 -8.58
N LYS A 471 5.20 26.27 -8.73
CA LYS A 471 4.28 26.29 -7.59
C LYS A 471 4.07 24.86 -7.09
N THR A 472 4.27 24.67 -5.80
CA THR A 472 3.96 23.42 -5.09
C THR A 472 2.91 23.71 -4.03
N VAL A 473 1.84 22.93 -4.03
CA VAL A 473 0.75 23.01 -3.06
C VAL A 473 0.28 21.58 -2.78
N HIS A 474 0.56 21.09 -1.58
CA HIS A 474 0.24 19.72 -1.19
C HIS A 474 -1.28 19.53 -1.02
N GLN A 475 -1.82 18.41 -1.52
CA GLN A 475 -3.22 17.93 -1.43
C GLN A 475 -4.31 18.83 -2.06
N THR A 476 -4.00 20.10 -2.31
CA THR A 476 -4.96 21.11 -2.79
C THR A 476 -4.52 21.81 -4.07
N GLY A 477 -3.28 21.57 -4.53
CA GLY A 477 -2.78 22.01 -5.84
C GLY A 477 -3.21 21.08 -6.97
N ASP A 478 -2.61 21.22 -8.15
CA ASP A 478 -2.89 20.40 -9.34
C ASP A 478 -1.86 19.29 -9.58
N TYR A 479 -0.82 19.23 -8.75
CA TYR A 479 0.26 18.25 -8.82
C TYR A 479 0.46 17.58 -7.46
N THR A 480 0.40 16.25 -7.42
CA THR A 480 0.69 15.46 -6.22
C THR A 480 2.18 15.54 -5.91
N GLU A 481 2.52 16.07 -4.73
CA GLU A 481 3.88 16.12 -4.16
C GLU A 481 4.97 16.62 -5.13
N GLY A 482 4.62 17.56 -6.00
CA GLY A 482 5.52 18.03 -7.02
C GLY A 482 5.10 19.32 -7.68
N THR A 483 5.68 19.54 -8.85
CA THR A 483 5.51 20.72 -9.68
C THR A 483 5.27 20.32 -11.13
N ALA A 484 4.87 21.28 -11.97
CA ALA A 484 4.72 21.05 -13.40
C ALA A 484 6.01 20.54 -14.06
N TRP A 485 7.17 21.00 -13.57
CA TRP A 485 8.48 20.56 -14.04
C TRP A 485 8.74 19.07 -13.87
N GLN A 486 8.22 18.47 -12.80
CA GLN A 486 8.41 17.05 -12.52
C GLN A 486 7.36 16.22 -13.25
N TRP A 487 6.10 16.67 -13.21
CA TRP A 487 4.97 15.92 -13.77
C TRP A 487 4.89 15.95 -15.29
N THR A 488 5.48 16.94 -15.95
CA THR A 488 5.46 17.04 -17.43
C THR A 488 6.06 15.80 -18.12
N TRP A 489 6.92 15.06 -17.43
CA TRP A 489 7.59 13.87 -17.98
C TRP A 489 6.82 12.57 -17.78
N PHE A 490 5.69 12.58 -17.07
CA PHE A 490 4.96 11.36 -16.74
C PHE A 490 4.05 10.88 -17.90
N VAL A 491 4.68 10.41 -18.97
CA VAL A 491 4.01 9.76 -20.12
C VAL A 491 4.76 8.47 -20.52
N PRO A 492 4.99 7.52 -19.59
CA PRO A 492 5.79 6.33 -19.86
C PRO A 492 5.16 5.40 -20.91
N GLN A 493 3.84 5.46 -21.11
CA GLN A 493 3.13 4.68 -22.12
C GLN A 493 3.30 5.21 -23.55
N ASP A 494 3.78 6.46 -23.72
CA ASP A 494 3.87 7.13 -25.02
C ASP A 494 5.03 8.15 -25.04
N VAL A 495 6.23 7.67 -24.72
CA VAL A 495 7.45 8.48 -24.72
C VAL A 495 7.72 9.09 -26.11
N GLU A 496 7.34 8.38 -27.17
CA GLU A 496 7.49 8.84 -28.54
C GLU A 496 6.54 10.00 -28.87
N GLY A 497 5.27 9.94 -28.45
CA GLY A 497 4.35 11.08 -28.57
C GLY A 497 4.83 12.30 -27.78
N LEU A 498 5.36 12.09 -26.57
CA LEU A 498 5.96 13.18 -25.78
C LEU A 498 7.18 13.79 -26.49
N ARG A 499 8.04 12.97 -27.10
CA ARG A 499 9.19 13.42 -27.90
C ARG A 499 8.75 14.24 -29.11
N GLN A 500 7.73 13.80 -29.84
CA GLN A 500 7.23 14.51 -31.02
C GLN A 500 6.75 15.92 -30.67
N ILE A 501 5.94 16.06 -29.62
CA ILE A 501 5.48 17.36 -29.13
C ILE A 501 6.65 18.27 -28.71
N TRP A 502 7.74 17.69 -28.19
CA TRP A 502 8.94 18.43 -27.84
C TRP A 502 9.73 18.91 -29.06
N GLU A 503 9.91 18.04 -30.06
CA GLU A 503 10.74 18.29 -31.25
C GLU A 503 10.06 19.18 -32.29
N GLU A 504 8.76 18.99 -32.53
CA GLU A 504 7.98 19.81 -33.46
C GLU A 504 8.11 21.31 -33.15
N MET A 505 8.43 21.67 -31.91
CA MET A 505 8.59 23.05 -31.45
C MET A 505 10.04 23.49 -31.18
N GLN A 506 11.04 22.63 -31.41
CA GLN A 506 12.45 23.08 -31.55
C GLN A 506 12.76 23.57 -32.98
N SER A 507 11.89 23.23 -33.94
CA SER A 507 12.03 23.61 -35.35
C SER A 507 11.35 24.94 -35.73
N PHE A 508 10.57 25.52 -34.80
CA PHE A 508 10.11 26.90 -34.81
C PHE A 508 11.05 27.77 -33.97
#